data_AF-A0A2D4IZN4-F1
#
_entry.id   AF-A0A2D4IZN4-F1
#
_cell.length_a   1.000
_cell.length_b   1.000
_cell.length_c   1.000
_cell.angle_alpha   90.00
_cell.angle_beta   90.00
_cell.angle_gamma   90.00
#
_symmetry.space_group_name_H-M   'P 1'
#
loop_
_entity.id
_entity.type
_entity.pdbx_description
1 polymer ?
#
loop_
_entity_poly.entity_id
_entity_poly.type
_entity_poly.pdbx_seq_one_letter_code
_entity_poly.pdbx_strand_id
1 'polypeptide(L)'
;AEEAQLRPWPAEVRASSEPLWRKLQAGSASVTPDFISEEEEALLARELEPQLRRHRYQDEHWDGAIYKYRETEKSYWSKECNEILQRVRNAAFLPGVPQLAQVHVLDLDKSGYIKPHVDSVKFCGCSIAGLSLLSTSVMHLVSEQNPQD
;
A
#
# COMPACT_ATOMS: atom_id res chain seq x y z
N ALA A 1 4.20 -42.91 -4.60
CA ALA A 1 3.81 -41.66 -5.26
C ALA A 1 3.42 -40.72 -4.14
N GLU A 2 4.32 -39.80 -3.83
CA GLU A 2 4.21 -38.90 -2.70
C GLU A 2 3.18 -37.83 -3.06
N GLU A 3 2.02 -37.87 -2.39
CA GLU A 3 1.01 -36.83 -2.52
C GLU A 3 1.63 -35.51 -2.10
N ALA A 4 1.84 -34.62 -3.07
CA ALA A 4 2.26 -33.27 -2.82
C ALA A 4 1.22 -32.60 -1.92
N GLN A 5 1.53 -32.53 -0.62
CA GLN A 5 0.81 -31.72 0.33
C GLN A 5 0.83 -30.29 -0.18
N LEU A 6 -0.29 -29.86 -0.78
CA LEU A 6 -0.57 -28.47 -1.10
C LEU A 6 -0.47 -27.71 0.23
N ARG A 7 0.67 -27.03 0.44
CA ARG A 7 0.86 -26.16 1.58
C ARG A 7 -0.31 -25.17 1.58
N PRO A 8 -1.01 -24.98 2.71
CA PRO A 8 -2.07 -23.98 2.78
C PRO A 8 -1.48 -22.65 2.36
N TRP A 9 -2.18 -21.97 1.46
CA TRP A 9 -1.77 -20.66 0.98
C TRP A 9 -1.60 -19.74 2.21
N PRO A 10 -0.54 -18.93 2.31
CA PRO A 10 -0.48 -17.93 3.37
C PRO A 10 -1.76 -17.10 3.31
N ALA A 11 -2.40 -16.87 4.45
CA ALA A 11 -3.74 -16.33 4.56
C ALA A 11 -3.89 -14.93 3.91
N GLU A 12 -2.76 -14.26 3.69
CA GLU A 12 -2.65 -12.86 3.33
C GLU A 12 -2.52 -12.61 1.82
N VAL A 13 -2.11 -13.62 1.04
CA VAL A 13 -1.94 -13.49 -0.42
C VAL A 13 -2.58 -14.67 -1.14
N ARG A 14 -3.46 -14.37 -2.11
CA ARG A 14 -4.14 -15.35 -2.95
C ARG A 14 -3.84 -15.06 -4.42
N ALA A 15 -3.68 -16.12 -5.21
CA ALA A 15 -3.51 -16.02 -6.66
C ALA A 15 -4.58 -16.88 -7.36
N SER A 16 -5.01 -16.43 -8.53
CA SER A 16 -5.95 -17.13 -9.41
C SER A 16 -5.33 -18.33 -10.12
N SER A 17 -4.02 -18.30 -10.35
CA SER A 17 -3.29 -19.32 -11.10
C SER A 17 -1.91 -19.62 -10.51
N GLU A 18 -1.40 -20.83 -10.73
CA GLU A 18 -0.05 -21.22 -10.28
C GLU A 18 1.08 -20.36 -10.92
N PRO A 19 1.01 -19.98 -12.22
CA PRO A 19 1.99 -19.04 -12.79
C PRO A 19 2.01 -17.68 -12.09
N LEU A 20 0.84 -17.12 -11.75
CA LEU A 20 0.75 -15.89 -10.98
C LEU A 20 1.35 -16.08 -9.58
N TRP A 21 1.02 -17.18 -8.91
CA TRP A 21 1.59 -17.52 -7.61
C TRP A 21 3.13 -17.54 -7.63
N ARG A 22 3.75 -18.17 -8.63
CA ARG A 22 5.21 -18.18 -8.78
C ARG A 22 5.80 -16.78 -9.00
N LYS A 23 5.12 -15.91 -9.75
CA LYS A 23 5.54 -14.51 -9.91
C LYS A 23 5.50 -13.75 -8.58
N LEU A 24 4.47 -13.97 -7.77
CA LEU A 24 4.37 -13.36 -6.43
C LEU A 24 5.49 -13.86 -5.51
N GLN A 25 5.76 -15.17 -5.52
CA GLN A 25 6.89 -15.75 -4.77
C GLN A 25 8.26 -15.21 -5.20
N ALA A 26 8.41 -14.78 -6.46
CA ALA A 26 9.61 -14.13 -6.96
C ALA A 26 9.74 -12.65 -6.54
N GLY A 27 8.79 -12.10 -5.78
CA GLY A 27 8.85 -10.75 -5.23
C GLY A 27 8.22 -9.65 -6.10
N SER A 28 7.36 -10.01 -7.07
CA SER A 28 6.64 -9.00 -7.86
C SER A 28 5.59 -8.22 -7.07
N ALA A 29 5.04 -8.81 -6.02
CA ALA A 29 4.26 -8.16 -4.98
C ALA A 29 4.33 -9.01 -3.69
N SER A 30 4.39 -8.35 -2.53
CA SER A 30 4.47 -9.00 -1.22
C SER A 30 3.69 -8.22 -0.17
N VAL A 31 3.29 -8.92 0.89
CA VAL A 31 2.65 -8.34 2.07
C VAL A 31 3.44 -8.80 3.29
N THR A 32 3.75 -7.87 4.19
CA THR A 32 4.36 -8.17 5.49
C THR A 32 3.37 -7.75 6.57
N PRO A 33 2.57 -8.68 7.11
CA PRO A 33 1.68 -8.42 8.24
C PRO A 33 2.47 -7.93 9.44
N ASP A 34 1.84 -7.10 10.27
CA ASP A 34 2.40 -6.64 11.55
C ASP A 34 3.81 -6.02 11.41
N PHE A 35 4.08 -5.36 10.27
CA PHE A 35 5.36 -4.69 10.00
C PHE A 35 5.64 -3.56 10.98
N ILE A 36 4.58 -2.94 11.50
CA ILE A 36 4.62 -1.92 12.56
C ILE A 36 3.80 -2.41 13.75
N SER A 37 4.18 -1.99 14.96
CA SER A 37 3.41 -2.32 16.17
C SER A 37 2.17 -1.44 16.33
N GLU A 38 1.24 -1.84 17.19
CA GLU A 38 0.05 -1.03 17.52
C GLU A 38 0.42 0.37 18.04
N GLU A 39 1.53 0.49 18.78
CA GLU A 39 2.04 1.77 19.26
C GLU A 39 2.53 2.65 18.10
N GLU A 40 3.20 2.06 17.11
CA GLU A 40 3.68 2.74 15.92
C GLU A 40 2.54 3.17 15.00
N GLU A 41 1.50 2.33 14.87
CA GLU A 41 0.25 2.69 14.22
C GLU A 41 -0.39 3.92 14.88
N ALA A 42 -0.51 3.89 16.21
CA ALA A 42 -1.10 4.98 16.98
C ALA A 42 -0.28 6.29 16.89
N LEU A 43 1.05 6.19 16.79
CA LEU A 43 1.94 7.33 16.59
C LEU A 43 1.69 7.98 15.22
N LEU A 44 1.69 7.19 14.14
CA LEU A 44 1.40 7.69 12.79
C LEU A 44 0.02 8.33 12.71
N ALA A 45 -1.01 7.64 13.22
CA ALA A 45 -2.38 8.14 13.22
C ALA A 45 -2.50 9.49 13.97
N ARG A 46 -1.86 9.62 15.13
CA ARG A 46 -1.86 10.86 15.92
C ARG A 46 -1.16 12.02 15.20
N GLU A 47 -0.07 11.74 14.51
CA GLU A 47 0.65 12.78 13.75
C GLU A 47 -0.13 13.25 12.52
N LEU A 48 -0.86 12.33 11.87
CA LEU A 48 -1.58 12.59 10.63
C LEU A 48 -2.95 13.26 10.85
N GLU A 49 -3.66 12.88 11.91
CA GLU A 49 -5.03 13.33 12.17
C GLU A 49 -5.22 14.86 12.15
N PRO A 50 -4.34 15.70 12.75
CA PRO A 50 -4.51 17.15 12.71
C PRO A 50 -4.48 17.77 11.32
N GLN A 51 -3.75 17.16 10.38
CA GLN A 51 -3.69 17.62 8.98
C GLN A 51 -4.90 17.09 8.21
N LEU A 52 -5.16 15.78 8.27
CA LEU A 52 -6.25 15.14 7.54
C LEU A 52 -7.62 15.70 7.94
N ARG A 53 -7.85 15.99 9.22
CA ARG A 53 -9.13 16.54 9.71
C ARG A 53 -9.47 17.95 9.20
N ARG A 54 -8.49 18.67 8.65
CA ARG A 54 -8.73 19.97 8.00
C ARG A 54 -9.33 19.82 6.60
N HIS A 55 -9.14 18.65 5.97
CA HIS A 55 -9.68 18.35 4.65
C HIS A 55 -11.04 17.65 4.78
N ARG A 56 -11.97 18.03 3.92
CA ARG A 56 -13.23 17.32 3.74
C ARG A 56 -13.00 16.12 2.84
N TYR A 57 -13.77 15.06 3.06
CA TYR A 57 -13.85 13.96 2.11
C TYR A 57 -14.36 14.48 0.76
N GLN A 58 -13.69 14.05 -0.31
CA GLN A 58 -14.01 14.33 -1.69
C GLN A 58 -14.72 13.11 -2.28
N ASP A 59 -15.79 13.33 -3.02
CA ASP A 59 -16.53 12.23 -3.64
C ASP A 59 -15.71 11.56 -4.74
N GLU A 60 -14.98 12.30 -5.59
CA GLU A 60 -14.20 11.72 -6.69
C GLU A 60 -12.88 12.48 -6.89
N HIS A 61 -11.77 11.74 -7.07
CA HIS A 61 -10.47 12.31 -7.44
C HIS A 61 -10.49 12.75 -8.91
N TRP A 62 -9.61 13.67 -9.33
CA TRP A 62 -9.66 14.29 -10.67
C TRP A 62 -9.50 13.30 -11.84
N ASP A 63 -8.82 12.17 -11.60
CA ASP A 63 -8.66 11.07 -12.57
C ASP A 63 -9.74 9.98 -12.45
N GLY A 64 -10.66 10.12 -11.48
CA GLY A 64 -11.74 9.18 -11.21
C GLY A 64 -11.32 7.89 -10.49
N ALA A 65 -10.07 7.74 -10.07
CA ALA A 65 -9.57 6.50 -9.47
C ALA A 65 -10.01 6.31 -8.01
N ILE A 66 -10.13 7.38 -7.23
CA ILE A 66 -10.39 7.30 -5.78
C ILE A 66 -11.75 7.93 -5.46
N TYR A 67 -12.56 7.23 -4.64
CA TYR A 67 -13.88 7.65 -4.21
C TYR A 67 -13.97 7.81 -2.68
N LYS A 68 -14.63 8.87 -2.20
CA LYS A 68 -14.80 9.22 -0.78
C LYS A 68 -13.51 9.17 0.04
N TYR A 69 -12.61 10.10 -0.28
CA TYR A 69 -11.28 10.14 0.30
C TYR A 69 -10.88 11.56 0.71
N ARG A 70 -9.86 11.67 1.55
CA ARG A 70 -9.09 12.91 1.77
C ARG A 70 -7.61 12.56 1.75
N GLU A 71 -6.77 13.49 1.32
CA GLU A 71 -5.35 13.21 1.16
C GLU A 71 -4.49 14.41 1.53
N THR A 72 -3.22 14.13 1.79
CA THR A 72 -2.17 15.14 1.92
C THR A 72 -0.85 14.57 1.44
N GLU A 73 0.06 15.44 1.02
CA GLU A 73 1.46 15.10 0.79
C GLU A 73 2.31 15.71 1.92
N LYS A 74 3.12 14.88 2.59
CA LYS A 74 3.86 15.30 3.79
C LYS A 74 5.34 14.96 3.66
N SER A 75 6.18 16.00 3.81
CA SER A 75 7.65 15.87 3.79
C SER A 75 8.29 15.90 5.18
N TYR A 76 7.67 16.60 6.13
CA TYR A 76 8.21 16.78 7.46
C TYR A 76 7.48 15.87 8.44
N TRP A 77 8.22 14.95 9.03
CA TRP A 77 7.74 13.96 9.99
C TRP A 77 8.44 14.16 11.33
N SER A 78 7.77 13.77 12.43
CA SER A 78 8.46 13.62 13.72
C SER A 78 9.62 12.63 13.59
N LYS A 79 10.53 12.66 14.56
CA LYS A 79 11.67 11.74 14.55
C LYS A 79 11.18 10.28 14.58
N GLU A 80 10.21 10.01 15.43
CA GLU A 80 9.60 8.70 15.65
C GLU A 80 8.92 8.18 14.38
N CYS A 81 8.08 8.99 13.73
CA CYS A 81 7.44 8.58 12.48
C CYS A 81 8.45 8.44 11.33
N ASN A 82 9.49 9.27 11.29
CA ASN A 82 10.54 9.15 10.28
C ASN A 82 11.35 7.86 10.44
N GLU A 83 11.58 7.39 11.67
CA GLU A 83 12.23 6.09 11.91
C GLU A 83 11.40 4.93 11.33
N ILE A 84 10.07 4.97 11.48
CA ILE A 84 9.16 3.99 10.87
C ILE A 84 9.25 4.04 9.34
N LEU A 85 9.12 5.24 8.75
CA LEU A 85 9.20 5.43 7.29
C LEU A 85 10.55 5.01 6.71
N GLN A 86 11.63 5.19 7.46
CA GLN A 86 12.96 4.73 7.05
C GLN A 86 13.04 3.19 7.06
N ARG A 87 12.38 2.49 7.98
CA ARG A 87 12.29 1.02 7.93
C ARG A 87 11.51 0.55 6.71
N VAL A 88 10.38 1.20 6.37
CA VAL A 88 9.62 0.91 5.14
C VAL A 88 10.53 1.09 3.92
N ARG A 89 11.25 2.22 3.86
CA ARG A 89 12.20 2.52 2.78
C ARG A 89 13.25 1.41 2.63
N ASN A 90 13.88 1.02 3.73
CA ASN A 90 14.93 0.00 3.72
C ASN A 90 14.41 -1.39 3.32
N ALA A 91 13.14 -1.70 3.63
CA ALA A 91 12.52 -2.97 3.29
C ALA A 91 12.09 -3.03 1.81
N ALA A 92 11.63 -1.90 1.24
CA ALA A 92 11.00 -1.88 -0.08
C ALA A 92 11.89 -1.37 -1.22
N PHE A 93 12.93 -0.57 -0.93
CA PHE A 93 13.74 0.07 -1.96
C PHE A 93 15.21 -0.34 -1.86
N LEU A 94 15.85 -0.56 -3.01
CA LEU A 94 17.28 -0.81 -3.07
C LEU A 94 18.09 0.41 -2.59
N PRO A 95 19.27 0.20 -1.97
CA PRO A 95 20.15 1.29 -1.58
C PRO A 95 20.45 2.24 -2.75
N GLY A 96 20.33 3.54 -2.52
CA GLY A 96 20.61 4.57 -3.52
C GLY A 96 19.47 4.89 -4.49
N VAL A 97 18.35 4.16 -4.47
CA VAL A 97 17.19 4.49 -5.29
C VAL A 97 16.53 5.79 -4.76
N PRO A 98 16.35 6.83 -5.60
CA PRO A 98 15.64 8.03 -5.19
C PRO A 98 14.19 7.73 -4.76
N GLN A 99 13.70 8.45 -3.76
CA GLN A 99 12.29 8.44 -3.38
C GLN A 99 11.71 9.83 -3.58
N LEU A 100 10.40 9.88 -3.83
CA LEU A 100 9.68 11.14 -3.87
C LEU A 100 9.88 11.90 -2.56
N ALA A 101 10.05 13.22 -2.67
CA ALA A 101 10.33 14.07 -1.51
C ALA A 101 9.16 14.17 -0.52
N GLN A 102 7.96 13.80 -0.96
CA GLN A 102 6.74 13.82 -0.15
C GLN A 102 6.20 12.40 -0.06
N VAL A 103 5.74 12.04 1.13
CA VAL A 103 4.98 10.81 1.36
C VAL A 103 3.51 11.15 1.14
N HIS A 104 2.86 10.41 0.24
CA HIS A 104 1.41 10.51 0.03
C HIS A 104 0.68 9.81 1.16
N VAL A 105 -0.29 10.50 1.75
CA VAL A 105 -1.15 9.98 2.81
C VAL A 105 -2.58 10.04 2.31
N LEU A 106 -3.19 8.88 2.23
CA LEU A 106 -4.57 8.71 1.79
C LEU A 106 -5.42 8.21 2.96
N ASP A 107 -6.53 8.88 3.20
CA ASP A 107 -7.52 8.48 4.19
C ASP A 107 -8.86 8.24 3.50
N LEU A 108 -9.38 7.02 3.66
CA LEU A 108 -10.60 6.54 3.02
C LEU A 108 -11.73 6.52 4.05
N ASP A 109 -12.88 7.07 3.65
CA ASP A 109 -14.10 6.86 4.41
C ASP A 109 -14.45 5.36 4.46
N LYS A 110 -15.28 4.95 5.42
CA LYS A 110 -15.79 3.57 5.52
C LYS A 110 -16.44 3.08 4.23
N SER A 111 -17.02 3.97 3.43
CA SER A 111 -17.60 3.68 2.11
C SER A 111 -16.75 4.14 0.93
N GLY A 112 -15.52 4.59 1.20
CA GLY A 112 -14.52 4.93 0.19
C GLY A 112 -13.81 3.71 -0.36
N TYR A 113 -13.31 3.85 -1.58
CA TYR A 113 -12.61 2.79 -2.29
C TYR A 113 -11.74 3.37 -3.40
N ILE A 114 -10.84 2.53 -3.90
CA ILE A 114 -9.96 2.84 -5.03
C ILE A 114 -10.34 1.91 -6.19
N LYS A 115 -10.68 2.49 -7.34
CA LYS A 115 -10.97 1.78 -8.59
C LYS A 115 -9.67 1.19 -9.17
N PRO A 116 -9.77 0.17 -10.05
CA PRO A 116 -8.60 -0.35 -10.77
C PRO A 116 -7.89 0.77 -11.52
N HIS A 117 -6.58 0.91 -11.28
CA HIS A 117 -5.74 1.89 -11.94
C HIS A 117 -4.28 1.40 -11.92
N VAL A 118 -3.44 2.06 -12.71
CA VAL A 118 -1.99 1.93 -12.67
C VAL A 118 -1.42 3.30 -12.35
N ASP A 119 -0.57 3.35 -11.33
CA ASP A 119 0.19 4.54 -10.98
C ASP A 119 0.91 5.13 -12.20
N SER A 120 0.94 6.45 -12.28
CA SER A 120 1.56 7.14 -13.42
C SER A 120 3.06 6.83 -13.49
N VAL A 121 3.49 6.19 -14.58
CA VAL A 121 4.92 5.92 -14.88
C VAL A 121 5.79 7.19 -14.99
N LYS A 122 5.16 8.37 -15.11
CA LYS A 122 5.87 9.66 -15.13
C LYS A 122 6.23 10.16 -13.74
N PHE A 123 5.47 9.73 -12.72
CA PHE A 123 5.56 10.25 -11.36
C PHE A 123 5.92 9.19 -10.33
N CYS A 124 5.67 7.91 -10.63
CA CYS A 124 6.05 6.76 -9.80
C CYS A 124 7.26 6.02 -10.40
N GLY A 125 8.13 5.55 -9.51
CA GLY A 125 9.28 4.71 -9.88
C GLY A 125 8.87 3.25 -10.13
N CYS A 126 9.84 2.34 -10.06
CA CYS A 126 9.61 0.90 -10.23
C CYS A 126 9.10 0.18 -8.99
N SER A 127 8.90 0.89 -7.86
CA SER A 127 8.50 0.31 -6.59
C SER A 127 7.52 1.23 -5.87
N ILE A 128 6.45 0.65 -5.34
CA ILE A 128 5.45 1.30 -4.49
C ILE A 128 5.44 0.53 -3.17
N ALA A 129 5.47 1.26 -2.06
CA ALA A 129 5.40 0.70 -0.72
C ALA A 129 4.27 1.39 0.04
N GLY A 130 3.30 0.62 0.52
CA GLY A 130 2.17 1.12 1.30
C GLY A 130 2.20 0.61 2.74
N LEU A 131 1.87 1.49 3.68
CA LEU A 131 1.49 1.11 5.04
C LEU A 131 -0.03 1.25 5.16
N SER A 132 -0.70 0.19 5.64
CA SER A 132 -2.13 0.23 5.96
C SER A 132 -2.32 0.42 7.46
N LEU A 133 -3.25 1.28 7.85
CA LEU A 133 -3.56 1.63 9.24
C LEU A 133 -5.07 1.51 9.50
N LEU A 134 -5.45 1.47 10.78
CA LEU A 134 -6.82 1.59 11.31
C LEU A 134 -7.77 0.42 11.01
N SER A 135 -7.91 0.02 9.75
CA SER A 135 -8.89 -0.99 9.34
C SER A 135 -8.37 -1.86 8.20
N THR A 136 -8.84 -3.10 8.15
CA THR A 136 -8.47 -4.08 7.13
C THR A 136 -9.04 -3.70 5.77
N SER A 137 -8.26 -3.93 4.71
CA SER A 137 -8.70 -3.77 3.33
C SER A 137 -8.16 -4.91 2.45
N VAL A 138 -8.64 -4.99 1.21
CA VAL A 138 -8.15 -5.96 0.22
C VAL A 138 -7.66 -5.21 -1.01
N MET A 139 -6.38 -5.40 -1.35
CA MET A 139 -5.81 -4.93 -2.62
C MET A 139 -5.97 -6.02 -3.67
N HIS A 140 -6.68 -5.70 -4.75
CA HIS A 140 -6.83 -6.58 -5.91
C HIS A 140 -5.88 -6.13 -7.03
N LEU A 141 -4.93 -6.99 -7.39
CA LEU A 141 -4.04 -6.77 -8.52
C LEU A 141 -4.53 -7.59 -9.70
N VAL A 142 -4.82 -6.92 -10.82
CA VAL A 142 -5.30 -7.53 -12.06
C VAL A 142 -4.43 -7.04 -13.21
N SER A 143 -4.04 -7.95 -14.10
CA SER A 143 -3.25 -7.60 -15.27
C SER A 143 -4.08 -6.80 -16.27
N GLU A 144 -3.59 -5.62 -16.69
CA GLU A 144 -4.24 -4.86 -17.78
C GLU A 144 -4.28 -5.64 -19.09
N GLN A 145 -3.28 -6.50 -19.32
CA GLN A 145 -3.17 -7.31 -20.55
C GLN A 145 -3.98 -8.60 -20.48
N ASN A 146 -4.29 -9.08 -19.28
CA ASN A 146 -5.08 -10.29 -19.07
C ASN A 146 -6.03 -10.13 -17.87
N PRO A 147 -7.19 -9.47 -18.06
CA PRO A 147 -8.12 -9.20 -16.95
C PRO A 147 -8.83 -10.45 -16.39
N GLN A 148 -8.64 -11.61 -17.02
CA GLN A 148 -9.21 -12.89 -16.59
C GLN A 148 -8.22 -13.77 -15.81
N ASP A 149 -6.93 -13.40 -15.78
CA ASP A 149 -5.98 -13.90 -14.78
C ASP A 149 -6.29 -13.21 -13.44
#